data_AF-A0A7W7SCS3-F1
#
_entry.id   AF-A0A7W7SCS3-F1
#
_cell.length_a   1.000
_cell.length_b   1.000
_cell.length_c   1.000
_cell.angle_alpha   90.00
_cell.angle_beta   90.00
_cell.angle_gamma   90.00
#
_symmetry.space_group_name_H-M   'P 1'
#
loop_
_entity.id
_entity.type
_entity.pdbx_description
1 polymer ?
#
loop_
_entity_poly.entity_id
_entity_poly.type
_entity_poly.pdbx_seq_one_letter_code
_entity_poly.pdbx_strand_id
1 'polypeptide(L)'
;MSSSIGTPHAGEQYDDAFAPAGDDEREIGVGPHPLPWPAGPQYDPELLAHGDRRNVTDQYRYWTREAIVADLDTRRHGFHVAVENWQHDFNIGSVVRTANAFLAGEVHIVGRRRWNRRGAMVTDRYQHVRHHDSVATLAAFAAAHDLPIIGIDNLPGAVPIETFPLPARCILLFGQEGPGLTEEAWAHATAVCSIAQYGSTRSINAGAAAAIAMHSWIRTHAALS
;
A
#
# COMPACT_ATOMS: atom_id res chain seq x y z
N MET A 1 19.33 27.80 -2.61
CA MET A 1 19.19 26.46 -2.02
C MET A 1 19.26 25.48 -3.17
N SER A 2 20.38 24.77 -3.30
CA SER A 2 20.63 23.90 -4.45
C SER A 2 19.83 22.61 -4.27
N SER A 3 18.80 22.43 -5.13
CA SER A 3 18.07 21.18 -5.23
C SER A 3 19.04 20.11 -5.74
N SER A 4 19.28 19.07 -4.94
CA SER A 4 19.92 17.85 -5.42
C SER A 4 18.94 17.18 -6.38
N ILE A 5 19.03 17.55 -7.66
CA ILE A 5 18.39 16.82 -8.75
C ILE A 5 19.14 15.48 -8.81
N GLY A 6 18.41 14.37 -8.65
CA GLY A 6 18.98 13.03 -8.68
C GLY A 6 19.86 12.87 -9.92
N THR A 7 21.09 12.39 -9.75
CA THR A 7 22.02 12.17 -10.85
C THR A 7 21.46 11.06 -11.74
N PRO A 8 21.12 11.32 -13.01
CA PRO A 8 20.66 10.27 -13.91
C PRO A 8 21.78 9.24 -14.10
N HIS A 9 21.48 7.96 -13.95
CA HIS A 9 22.36 6.93 -14.48
C HIS A 9 22.31 7.01 -16.01
N ALA A 10 23.45 7.27 -16.65
CA ALA A 10 23.53 7.34 -18.10
C ALA A 10 23.25 5.94 -18.68
N GLY A 11 22.09 5.75 -19.32
CA GLY A 11 21.89 4.67 -20.29
C GLY A 11 20.76 3.66 -20.07
N GLU A 12 19.86 3.80 -19.09
CA GLU A 12 18.70 2.89 -18.99
C GLU A 12 17.40 3.63 -19.29
N GLN A 13 16.95 3.50 -20.54
CA GLN A 13 15.63 3.94 -21.01
C GLN A 13 14.66 2.76 -20.84
N TYR A 14 13.60 2.92 -20.05
CA TYR A 14 12.69 1.86 -19.60
C TYR A 14 11.64 1.40 -20.65
N ASP A 15 11.92 1.48 -21.96
CA ASP A 15 10.89 1.32 -23.00
C ASP A 15 11.16 0.29 -24.12
N ASP A 16 12.07 -0.67 -23.94
CA ASP A 16 12.20 -1.82 -24.87
C ASP A 16 11.26 -3.01 -24.52
N ALA A 17 10.23 -2.76 -23.71
CA ALA A 17 9.24 -3.75 -23.31
C ALA A 17 8.17 -3.98 -24.41
N PHE A 18 8.37 -4.98 -25.27
CA PHE A 18 7.35 -6.02 -25.53
C PHE A 18 7.91 -7.16 -26.41
N ALA A 19 8.95 -7.83 -25.92
CA ALA A 19 9.21 -9.22 -26.28
C ALA A 19 9.17 -10.04 -24.98
N PRO A 20 8.45 -11.18 -24.90
CA PRO A 20 8.56 -12.07 -23.76
C PRO A 20 9.89 -12.82 -23.88
N ALA A 21 10.98 -12.12 -23.57
CA ALA A 21 12.27 -12.74 -23.29
C ALA A 21 12.24 -13.24 -21.84
N GLY A 22 12.61 -14.51 -21.67
CA GLY A 22 12.34 -15.31 -20.47
C GLY A 22 12.97 -14.79 -19.18
N ASP A 23 12.56 -15.43 -18.08
CA ASP A 23 13.11 -15.34 -16.72
C ASP A 23 14.50 -14.69 -16.66
N ASP A 24 14.53 -13.36 -16.61
CA ASP A 24 15.72 -12.65 -16.18
C ASP A 24 15.67 -12.72 -14.65
N GLU A 25 16.28 -13.78 -14.12
CA GLU A 25 16.50 -14.02 -12.70
C GLU A 25 17.34 -12.87 -12.12
N ARG A 26 16.74 -11.69 -11.92
CA ARG A 26 17.24 -10.77 -10.90
C ARG A 26 17.32 -11.59 -9.62
N GLU A 27 18.53 -11.80 -9.13
CA GLU A 27 18.78 -12.60 -7.94
C GLU A 27 18.19 -11.85 -6.73
N ILE A 28 16.90 -12.06 -6.45
CA ILE A 28 16.22 -11.44 -5.31
C ILE A 28 16.69 -12.16 -4.06
N GLY A 29 17.38 -11.43 -3.19
CA GLY A 29 17.79 -11.91 -1.89
C GLY A 29 19.30 -11.94 -1.69
N VAL A 30 19.72 -12.66 -0.66
CA VAL A 30 21.10 -12.83 -0.25
C VAL A 30 21.36 -14.30 0.06
N GLY A 31 22.59 -14.77 -0.17
CA GLY A 31 23.03 -16.11 0.22
C GLY A 31 23.16 -16.29 1.74
N PRO A 32 23.67 -17.44 2.21
CA PRO A 32 23.92 -17.69 3.63
C PRO A 32 24.77 -16.59 4.27
N HIS A 33 24.48 -16.26 5.52
CA HIS A 33 25.28 -15.30 6.28
C HIS A 33 26.60 -15.95 6.73
N PRO A 34 27.76 -15.29 6.56
CA PRO A 34 29.04 -15.83 7.03
C PRO A 34 29.08 -15.97 8.55
N LEU A 35 29.87 -16.91 9.05
CA LEU A 35 30.14 -17.02 10.48
C LEU A 35 31.16 -15.95 10.92
N PRO A 36 31.07 -15.43 12.17
CA PRO A 36 30.06 -15.73 13.18
C PRO A 36 28.72 -15.06 12.85
N TRP A 37 27.61 -15.76 13.13
CA TRP A 37 26.27 -15.19 12.95
C TRP A 37 25.98 -14.09 13.98
N PRO A 38 25.16 -13.10 13.60
CA PRO A 38 24.71 -12.09 14.54
C PRO A 38 23.84 -12.72 15.65
N ALA A 39 23.95 -12.17 16.85
CA ALA A 39 23.13 -12.58 17.99
C ALA A 39 21.86 -11.73 18.07
N GLY A 40 20.73 -12.35 18.41
CA GLY A 40 19.48 -11.64 18.70
C GLY A 40 18.24 -12.49 18.43
N PRO A 41 17.14 -12.28 19.17
CA PRO A 41 15.90 -13.04 18.97
C PRO A 41 15.19 -12.73 17.65
N GLN A 42 15.56 -11.63 16.98
CA GLN A 42 15.00 -11.26 15.69
C GLN A 42 15.51 -12.12 14.54
N TYR A 43 16.70 -12.72 14.65
CA TYR A 43 17.31 -13.47 13.56
C TYR A 43 16.75 -14.89 13.46
N ASP A 44 16.47 -15.32 12.24
CA ASP A 44 16.02 -16.66 11.89
C ASP A 44 17.23 -17.55 11.53
N PRO A 45 17.53 -18.61 12.31
CA PRO A 45 18.67 -19.49 12.03
C PRO A 45 18.63 -20.15 10.65
N GLU A 46 17.44 -20.47 10.13
CA GLU A 46 17.30 -21.11 8.81
C GLU A 46 17.68 -20.15 7.69
N LEU A 47 17.26 -18.87 7.82
CA LEU A 47 17.63 -17.84 6.85
C LEU A 47 19.12 -17.53 6.91
N LEU A 48 19.72 -17.50 8.12
CA LEU A 48 21.16 -17.31 8.28
C LEU A 48 21.94 -18.46 7.63
N ALA A 49 21.48 -19.71 7.77
CA ALA A 49 22.14 -20.90 7.24
C ALA A 49 22.01 -21.07 5.71
N HIS A 50 20.86 -20.71 5.16
CA HIS A 50 20.50 -21.06 3.78
C HIS A 50 20.33 -19.85 2.86
N GLY A 51 20.40 -18.64 3.41
CA GLY A 51 20.15 -17.39 2.71
C GLY A 51 18.71 -16.94 2.79
N ASP A 52 18.49 -15.67 2.43
CA ASP A 52 17.21 -15.00 2.49
C ASP A 52 16.79 -14.49 1.12
N ARG A 53 15.92 -15.26 0.44
CA ARG A 53 15.36 -14.94 -0.89
C ARG A 53 14.11 -14.06 -0.86
N ARG A 54 13.68 -13.58 0.32
CA ARG A 54 12.46 -12.78 0.44
C ARG A 54 12.66 -11.40 -0.18
N ASN A 55 11.58 -10.73 -0.61
CA ASN A 55 11.67 -9.35 -1.08
C ASN A 55 11.49 -8.38 0.10
N VAL A 56 12.52 -8.26 0.93
CA VAL A 56 12.58 -7.33 2.08
C VAL A 56 13.79 -6.41 1.92
N THR A 57 13.76 -5.24 2.54
CA THR A 57 14.91 -4.32 2.55
C THR A 57 16.08 -4.91 3.31
N ASP A 58 17.29 -4.42 3.04
CA ASP A 58 18.53 -5.01 3.58
C ASP A 58 18.58 -5.03 5.11
N GLN A 59 17.99 -4.03 5.77
CA GLN A 59 17.91 -3.97 7.23
C GLN A 59 17.16 -5.16 7.86
N TYR A 60 16.26 -5.81 7.11
CA TYR A 60 15.43 -6.92 7.57
C TYR A 60 15.91 -8.28 7.11
N ARG A 61 17.07 -8.35 6.45
CA ARG A 61 17.63 -9.62 6.00
C ARG A 61 17.85 -10.54 7.18
N TYR A 62 17.46 -11.80 6.99
CA TYR A 62 17.54 -12.87 7.97
C TYR A 62 16.66 -12.67 9.21
N TRP A 63 15.85 -11.62 9.29
CA TRP A 63 14.93 -11.45 10.41
C TRP A 63 13.73 -12.39 10.25
N THR A 64 13.22 -12.90 11.37
CA THR A 64 11.92 -13.56 11.41
C THR A 64 10.84 -12.59 10.94
N ARG A 65 9.78 -13.12 10.34
CA ARG A 65 8.66 -12.30 9.88
C ARG A 65 8.07 -11.50 11.04
N GLU A 66 7.93 -12.13 12.19
CA GLU A 66 7.34 -11.57 13.40
C GLU A 66 8.17 -10.38 13.91
N ALA A 67 9.50 -10.48 13.87
CA ALA A 67 10.37 -9.37 14.22
C ALA A 67 10.25 -8.19 13.24
N ILE A 68 10.13 -8.46 11.94
CA ILE A 68 9.87 -7.41 10.94
C ILE A 68 8.55 -6.71 11.24
N VAL A 69 7.47 -7.47 11.46
CA VAL A 69 6.15 -6.89 11.78
C VAL A 69 6.22 -6.05 13.06
N ALA A 70 6.84 -6.57 14.13
CA ALA A 70 6.98 -5.86 15.38
C ALA A 70 7.75 -4.54 15.23
N ASP A 71 8.84 -4.52 14.45
CA ASP A 71 9.59 -3.30 14.17
C ASP A 71 8.78 -2.29 13.33
N LEU A 72 8.08 -2.76 12.28
CA LEU A 72 7.21 -1.90 11.47
C LEU A 72 6.10 -1.27 12.32
N ASP A 73 5.49 -2.04 13.24
CA ASP A 73 4.42 -1.59 14.12
C ASP A 73 4.83 -0.42 15.03
N THR A 74 6.13 -0.26 15.32
CA THR A 74 6.62 0.89 16.10
C THR A 74 6.55 2.23 15.36
N ARG A 75 6.38 2.20 14.03
CA ARG A 75 6.53 3.38 13.16
C ARG A 75 5.39 3.56 12.17
N ARG A 76 4.36 2.71 12.19
CA ARG A 76 3.24 2.81 11.24
C ARG A 76 2.58 4.18 11.30
N HIS A 77 2.16 4.66 10.14
CA HIS A 77 1.46 5.91 10.03
C HIS A 77 0.00 5.80 10.48
N GLY A 78 -0.59 6.96 10.83
CA GLY A 78 -1.96 7.04 11.33
C GLY A 78 -3.05 6.82 10.27
N PHE A 79 -2.69 6.73 9.00
CA PHE A 79 -3.65 6.44 7.93
C PHE A 79 -3.80 4.94 7.68
N HIS A 80 -5.02 4.54 7.37
CA HIS A 80 -5.41 3.21 6.95
C HIS A 80 -5.90 3.26 5.49
N VAL A 81 -6.01 2.10 4.86
CA VAL A 81 -6.54 1.97 3.50
C VAL A 81 -7.70 1.00 3.51
N ALA A 82 -8.79 1.30 2.83
CA ALA A 82 -9.92 0.40 2.67
C ALA A 82 -10.27 0.23 1.18
N VAL A 83 -10.62 -0.99 0.77
CA VAL A 83 -11.03 -1.29 -0.61
C VAL A 83 -12.33 -2.08 -0.61
N GLU A 84 -13.32 -1.61 -1.36
CA GLU A 84 -14.55 -2.35 -1.62
C GLU A 84 -14.31 -3.53 -2.58
N ASN A 85 -14.70 -4.74 -2.19
CA ASN A 85 -14.46 -5.99 -2.91
C ASN A 85 -15.79 -6.73 -3.15
N TRP A 86 -16.71 -6.11 -3.89
CA TRP A 86 -18.02 -6.71 -4.19
C TRP A 86 -17.97 -7.67 -5.39
N GLN A 87 -17.04 -7.42 -6.32
CA GLN A 87 -16.66 -8.29 -7.43
C GLN A 87 -15.16 -8.59 -7.34
N HIS A 88 -14.66 -9.51 -8.17
CA HIS A 88 -13.24 -9.84 -8.17
C HIS A 88 -12.40 -8.64 -8.63
N ASP A 89 -11.80 -7.92 -7.67
CA ASP A 89 -10.90 -6.81 -7.95
C ASP A 89 -9.44 -7.30 -8.02
N PHE A 90 -8.78 -7.02 -9.15
CA PHE A 90 -7.41 -7.43 -9.42
C PHE A 90 -6.36 -6.52 -8.76
N ASN A 91 -6.76 -5.33 -8.29
CA ASN A 91 -5.88 -4.31 -7.76
C ASN A 91 -5.63 -4.43 -6.25
N ILE A 92 -6.45 -5.19 -5.51
CA ILE A 92 -6.29 -5.29 -4.04
C ILE A 92 -4.87 -5.70 -3.65
N GLY A 93 -4.25 -6.61 -4.42
CA GLY A 93 -2.85 -6.97 -4.22
C GLY A 93 -1.87 -5.80 -4.34
N SER A 94 -1.98 -4.99 -5.39
CA SER A 94 -1.10 -3.82 -5.55
C SER A 94 -1.38 -2.76 -4.49
N VAL A 95 -2.64 -2.58 -4.08
CA VAL A 95 -3.00 -1.67 -2.98
C VAL A 95 -2.35 -2.12 -1.66
N VAL A 96 -2.42 -3.41 -1.30
CA VAL A 96 -1.77 -3.95 -0.09
C VAL A 96 -0.26 -3.75 -0.14
N ARG A 97 0.36 -3.98 -1.30
CA ARG A 97 1.80 -3.76 -1.49
C ARG A 97 2.19 -2.31 -1.28
N THR A 98 1.45 -1.37 -1.88
CA THR A 98 1.68 0.06 -1.73
C THR A 98 1.44 0.52 -0.30
N ALA A 99 0.41 -0.01 0.37
CA ALA A 99 0.14 0.27 1.78
C ALA A 99 1.26 -0.21 2.70
N ASN A 100 1.87 -1.36 2.41
CA ASN A 100 3.07 -1.81 3.14
C ASN A 100 4.26 -0.89 2.87
N ALA A 101 4.49 -0.50 1.62
CA ALA A 101 5.59 0.39 1.23
C ALA A 101 5.50 1.78 1.88
N PHE A 102 4.28 2.32 2.00
CA PHE A 102 4.01 3.59 2.69
C PHE A 102 3.70 3.42 4.19
N LEU A 103 3.98 2.26 4.78
CA LEU A 103 3.81 2.01 6.22
C LEU A 103 2.40 2.34 6.77
N ALA A 104 1.35 2.10 5.98
CA ALA A 104 -0.03 2.27 6.42
C ALA A 104 -0.31 1.45 7.69
N GLY A 105 -1.17 1.97 8.57
CA GLY A 105 -1.56 1.35 9.83
C GLY A 105 -2.21 -0.01 9.64
N GLU A 106 -3.23 -0.08 8.79
CA GLU A 106 -3.94 -1.32 8.46
C GLU A 106 -4.60 -1.21 7.07
N VAL A 107 -4.77 -2.34 6.39
CA VAL A 107 -5.57 -2.47 5.18
C VAL A 107 -6.89 -3.16 5.49
N HIS A 108 -7.98 -2.60 4.99
CA HIS A 108 -9.34 -3.08 5.21
C HIS A 108 -9.93 -3.57 3.89
N ILE A 109 -10.37 -4.83 3.86
CA ILE A 109 -11.09 -5.41 2.73
C ILE A 109 -12.57 -5.45 3.08
N VAL A 110 -13.40 -4.74 2.32
CA VAL A 110 -14.85 -4.61 2.57
C VAL A 110 -15.63 -5.49 1.60
N GLY A 111 -16.58 -6.28 2.08
CA GLY A 111 -17.39 -7.17 1.24
C GLY A 111 -16.79 -8.57 1.16
N ARG A 112 -16.42 -9.06 -0.04
CA ARG A 112 -15.92 -10.45 -0.18
C ARG A 112 -14.61 -10.64 0.58
N ARG A 113 -14.52 -11.70 1.37
CA ARG A 113 -13.31 -12.04 2.15
C ARG A 113 -12.13 -12.52 1.30
N ARG A 114 -12.40 -13.14 0.16
CA ARG A 114 -11.37 -13.62 -0.78
C ARG A 114 -11.03 -12.52 -1.78
N TRP A 115 -9.75 -12.25 -1.94
CA TRP A 115 -9.21 -11.25 -2.85
C TRP A 115 -7.94 -11.76 -3.53
N ASN A 116 -7.55 -11.15 -4.65
CA ASN A 116 -6.40 -11.57 -5.43
C ASN A 116 -5.09 -11.07 -4.80
N ARG A 117 -4.32 -11.98 -4.19
CA ARG A 117 -3.04 -11.66 -3.52
C ARG A 117 -1.83 -11.58 -4.45
N ARG A 118 -1.97 -11.90 -5.74
CA ARG A 118 -0.84 -11.99 -6.67
C ARG A 118 -0.07 -10.66 -6.74
N GLY A 119 -0.79 -9.54 -6.83
CA GLY A 119 -0.19 -8.20 -6.86
C GLY A 119 0.51 -7.79 -5.56
N ALA A 120 0.22 -8.46 -4.43
CA ALA A 120 0.85 -8.15 -3.15
C ALA A 120 2.31 -8.60 -3.11
N MET A 121 2.72 -9.56 -3.95
CA MET A 121 4.09 -10.10 -3.95
C MET A 121 4.54 -10.52 -2.53
N VAL A 122 3.66 -11.18 -1.77
CA VAL A 122 3.89 -11.69 -0.41
C VAL A 122 4.00 -10.60 0.67
N THR A 123 3.90 -9.31 0.31
CA THR A 123 3.93 -8.20 1.29
C THR A 123 2.75 -8.20 2.25
N ASP A 124 1.65 -8.88 1.90
CA ASP A 124 0.49 -9.12 2.78
C ASP A 124 0.87 -9.84 4.07
N ARG A 125 2.03 -10.53 4.11
CA ARG A 125 2.55 -11.15 5.34
C ARG A 125 3.08 -10.13 6.35
N TYR A 126 3.47 -8.94 5.92
CA TYR A 126 4.07 -7.90 6.76
C TYR A 126 3.13 -6.71 7.03
N GLN A 127 1.90 -6.79 6.53
CA GLN A 127 0.87 -5.77 6.69
C GLN A 127 -0.33 -6.34 7.44
N HIS A 128 -0.95 -5.53 8.30
CA HIS A 128 -2.20 -5.87 8.94
C HIS A 128 -3.33 -5.78 7.91
N VAL A 129 -4.07 -6.87 7.74
CA VAL A 129 -5.20 -6.95 6.81
C VAL A 129 -6.44 -7.39 7.57
N ARG A 130 -7.43 -6.51 7.67
CA ARG A 130 -8.72 -6.75 8.31
C ARG A 130 -9.81 -6.89 7.27
N HIS A 131 -10.75 -7.80 7.54
CA HIS A 131 -11.93 -7.98 6.73
C HIS A 131 -13.15 -7.39 7.43
N HIS A 132 -14.03 -6.80 6.63
CA HIS A 132 -15.33 -6.25 7.02
C HIS A 132 -16.40 -6.79 6.08
N ASP A 133 -17.52 -7.26 6.63
CA ASP A 133 -18.61 -7.83 5.81
C ASP A 133 -19.37 -6.75 5.01
N SER A 134 -19.34 -5.50 5.48
CA SER A 134 -20.06 -4.37 4.89
C SER A 134 -19.37 -3.02 5.13
N VAL A 135 -19.79 -1.99 4.40
CA VAL A 135 -19.36 -0.60 4.65
C VAL A 135 -19.77 -0.17 6.06
N ALA A 136 -20.97 -0.50 6.52
CA ALA A 136 -21.39 -0.25 7.91
C ALA A 136 -20.42 -0.82 8.95
N THR A 137 -19.89 -2.03 8.75
CA THR A 137 -18.89 -2.60 9.68
C THR A 137 -17.54 -1.89 9.64
N LEU A 138 -17.13 -1.38 8.46
CA LEU A 138 -15.97 -0.50 8.35
C LEU A 138 -16.22 0.83 9.08
N ALA A 139 -17.39 1.43 8.91
CA ALA A 139 -17.76 2.70 9.54
C ALA A 139 -17.80 2.58 11.08
N ALA A 140 -18.30 1.45 11.61
CA ALA A 140 -18.26 1.18 13.04
C ALA A 140 -16.83 1.09 13.58
N PHE A 141 -15.93 0.42 12.86
CA PHE A 141 -14.51 0.39 13.20
C PHE A 141 -13.88 1.79 13.15
N ALA A 142 -14.13 2.53 12.06
CA ALA A 142 -13.64 3.89 11.88
C ALA A 142 -14.02 4.80 13.05
N ALA A 143 -15.30 4.75 13.47
CA ALA A 143 -15.80 5.52 14.60
C ALA A 143 -15.18 5.08 15.94
N ALA A 144 -15.00 3.78 16.17
CA ALA A 144 -14.41 3.27 17.41
C ALA A 144 -12.91 3.61 17.56
N HIS A 145 -12.23 3.95 16.48
CA HIS A 145 -10.79 4.23 16.44
C HIS A 145 -10.45 5.69 16.11
N ASP A 146 -11.45 6.58 16.04
CA ASP A 146 -11.31 7.99 15.65
C ASP A 146 -10.58 8.15 14.30
N LEU A 147 -11.02 7.39 13.30
CA LEU A 147 -10.46 7.38 11.95
C LEU A 147 -11.53 7.85 10.94
N PRO A 148 -11.64 9.17 10.63
CA PRO A 148 -12.57 9.63 9.61
C PRO A 148 -12.30 8.94 8.26
N ILE A 149 -13.39 8.54 7.59
CA ILE A 149 -13.32 7.91 6.26
C ILE A 149 -13.25 9.01 5.20
N ILE A 150 -12.20 8.97 4.37
CA ILE A 150 -12.04 9.82 3.20
C ILE A 150 -12.21 8.93 1.97
N GLY A 151 -13.32 9.09 1.26
CA GLY A 151 -13.57 8.37 0.01
C GLY A 151 -12.68 8.90 -1.11
N ILE A 152 -12.16 8.04 -1.97
CA ILE A 152 -11.40 8.43 -3.16
C ILE A 152 -12.19 8.00 -4.40
N ASP A 153 -12.77 8.99 -5.07
CA ASP A 153 -13.59 8.79 -6.27
C ASP A 153 -13.75 10.09 -7.07
N ASN A 154 -14.12 9.99 -8.34
CA ASN A 154 -14.37 11.12 -9.24
C ASN A 154 -15.86 11.47 -9.39
N LEU A 155 -16.72 10.96 -8.50
CA LEU A 155 -18.14 11.25 -8.49
C LEU A 155 -18.44 12.75 -8.25
N PRO A 156 -19.58 13.27 -8.75
CA PRO A 156 -19.99 14.66 -8.52
C PRO A 156 -19.96 15.04 -7.03
N GLY A 157 -19.39 16.20 -6.71
CA GLY A 157 -19.24 16.68 -5.33
C GLY A 157 -17.90 16.32 -4.68
N ALA A 158 -17.07 15.49 -5.31
CA ALA A 158 -15.73 15.22 -4.84
C ALA A 158 -14.81 16.46 -4.96
N VAL A 159 -13.95 16.67 -3.98
CA VAL A 159 -12.98 17.77 -3.94
C VAL A 159 -11.60 17.31 -4.41
N PRO A 160 -10.81 18.12 -5.13
CA PRO A 160 -9.47 17.71 -5.56
C PRO A 160 -8.58 17.36 -4.36
N ILE A 161 -7.97 16.17 -4.37
CA ILE A 161 -7.10 15.69 -3.30
C ILE A 161 -5.85 16.58 -3.15
N GLU A 162 -5.43 17.24 -4.24
CA GLU A 162 -4.28 18.13 -4.28
C GLU A 162 -4.46 19.38 -3.40
N THR A 163 -5.70 19.77 -3.11
CA THR A 163 -6.03 20.93 -2.27
C THR A 163 -6.73 20.56 -0.98
N PHE A 164 -7.05 19.28 -0.78
CA PHE A 164 -7.73 18.81 0.41
C PHE A 164 -6.73 18.52 1.54
N PRO A 165 -6.91 19.10 2.75
CA PRO A 165 -6.06 18.82 3.89
C PRO A 165 -6.39 17.44 4.49
N LEU A 166 -5.79 16.38 3.94
CA LEU A 166 -5.97 15.02 4.44
C LEU A 166 -5.65 14.95 5.94
N PRO A 167 -6.52 14.35 6.79
CA PRO A 167 -6.21 14.19 8.21
C PRO A 167 -4.99 13.29 8.45
N ALA A 168 -4.22 13.55 9.51
CA ALA A 168 -3.10 12.69 9.92
C ALA A 168 -3.56 11.29 10.35
N ARG A 169 -4.83 11.15 10.76
CA ARG A 169 -5.48 9.88 11.11
C ARG A 169 -6.75 9.76 10.29
N CYS A 170 -6.83 8.78 9.39
CA CYS A 170 -7.99 8.59 8.51
C CYS A 170 -7.98 7.19 7.90
N ILE A 171 -9.11 6.81 7.29
CA ILE A 171 -9.17 5.68 6.36
C ILE A 171 -9.35 6.23 4.94
N LEU A 172 -8.42 5.94 4.04
CA LEU A 172 -8.58 6.21 2.61
C LEU A 172 -9.39 5.06 1.99
N LEU A 173 -10.65 5.33 1.63
CA LEU A 173 -11.58 4.32 1.11
C LEU A 173 -11.66 4.40 -0.42
N PHE A 174 -11.36 3.29 -1.07
CA PHE A 174 -11.44 3.11 -2.51
C PHE A 174 -12.63 2.23 -2.87
N GLY A 175 -13.43 2.73 -3.83
CA GLY A 175 -14.51 1.96 -4.41
C GLY A 175 -14.00 0.86 -5.34
N GLN A 176 -14.95 0.11 -5.90
CA GLN A 176 -14.62 -0.96 -6.83
C GLN A 176 -14.26 -0.40 -8.22
N GLU A 177 -13.31 -1.04 -8.91
CA GLU A 177 -13.00 -0.71 -10.30
C GLU A 177 -14.26 -0.79 -11.20
N GLY A 178 -14.58 0.32 -11.88
CA GLY A 178 -15.79 0.47 -12.68
C GLY A 178 -16.82 1.40 -12.02
N PRO A 179 -17.65 0.91 -11.08
CA PRO A 179 -18.74 1.70 -10.49
C PRO A 179 -18.27 2.75 -9.48
N GLY A 180 -17.03 2.67 -8.98
CA GLY A 180 -16.55 3.54 -7.92
C GLY A 180 -17.09 3.15 -6.54
N LEU A 181 -17.22 4.13 -5.66
CA LEU A 181 -17.76 4.00 -4.32
C LEU A 181 -19.25 3.69 -4.37
N THR A 182 -19.70 2.81 -3.48
CA THR A 182 -21.13 2.63 -3.23
C THR A 182 -21.76 3.87 -2.58
N GLU A 183 -23.07 4.05 -2.75
CA GLU A 183 -23.81 5.14 -2.08
C GLU A 183 -23.67 5.06 -0.54
N GLU A 184 -23.62 3.85 0.00
CA GLU A 184 -23.39 3.60 1.43
C GLU A 184 -21.99 4.09 1.85
N ALA A 185 -20.94 3.78 1.07
CA ALA A 185 -19.59 4.28 1.30
C ALA A 185 -19.54 5.80 1.26
N TRP A 186 -20.26 6.41 0.32
CA TRP A 186 -20.35 7.87 0.20
C TRP A 186 -21.02 8.50 1.42
N ALA A 187 -22.10 7.90 1.93
CA ALA A 187 -22.83 8.38 3.10
C ALA A 187 -22.02 8.30 4.41
N HIS A 188 -21.08 7.36 4.51
CA HIS A 188 -20.18 7.21 5.66
C HIS A 188 -18.88 8.01 5.54
N ALA A 189 -18.55 8.51 4.35
CA ALA A 189 -17.36 9.31 4.15
C ALA A 189 -17.54 10.72 4.74
N THR A 190 -16.54 11.18 5.50
CA THR A 190 -16.46 12.56 6.00
C THR A 190 -16.20 13.54 4.86
N ALA A 191 -15.46 13.11 3.85
CA ALA A 191 -15.24 13.82 2.61
C ALA A 191 -14.96 12.80 1.49
N VAL A 192 -15.23 13.20 0.25
CA VAL A 192 -14.82 12.42 -0.92
C VAL A 192 -13.90 13.28 -1.77
N CYS A 193 -12.73 12.73 -2.08
CA CYS A 193 -11.70 13.41 -2.85
C CYS A 193 -11.54 12.76 -4.22
N SER A 194 -11.33 13.60 -5.24
CA SER A 194 -10.97 13.17 -6.59
C SER A 194 -9.50 13.46 -6.87
N ILE A 195 -8.89 12.68 -7.76
CA ILE A 195 -7.56 12.96 -8.28
C ILE A 195 -7.73 13.75 -9.59
N ALA A 196 -7.04 14.88 -9.71
CA ALA A 196 -7.15 15.72 -10.89
C ALA A 196 -6.69 14.96 -12.14
N GLN A 197 -7.53 14.98 -13.19
CA GLN A 197 -7.27 14.32 -14.47
C GLN A 197 -7.43 15.32 -15.60
N TYR A 198 -6.51 15.29 -16.56
CA TYR A 198 -6.47 16.21 -17.71
C TYR A 198 -6.52 15.48 -19.06
N GLY A 199 -6.64 14.15 -19.04
CA GLY A 199 -6.70 13.30 -20.23
C GLY A 199 -8.12 13.02 -20.71
N SER A 200 -8.24 12.11 -21.68
CA SER A 200 -9.52 11.73 -22.30
C SER A 200 -10.23 10.56 -21.60
N THR A 201 -9.59 9.91 -20.62
CA THR A 201 -10.16 8.80 -19.88
C THR A 201 -11.14 9.28 -18.82
N ARG A 202 -12.14 8.44 -18.50
CA ARG A 202 -13.10 8.76 -17.44
C ARG A 202 -12.51 8.60 -16.04
N SER A 203 -11.57 7.68 -15.87
CA SER A 203 -10.92 7.40 -14.60
C SER A 203 -9.52 6.83 -14.81
N ILE A 204 -8.73 6.82 -13.74
CA ILE A 204 -7.47 6.08 -13.63
C ILE A 204 -7.71 4.70 -12.99
N ASN A 205 -6.75 3.80 -13.11
CA ASN A 205 -6.77 2.50 -12.43
C ASN A 205 -6.88 2.66 -10.90
N ALA A 206 -7.67 1.80 -10.25
CA ALA A 206 -7.92 1.89 -8.81
C ALA A 206 -6.65 1.73 -7.95
N GLY A 207 -5.73 0.85 -8.36
CA GLY A 207 -4.43 0.70 -7.69
C GLY A 207 -3.55 1.95 -7.83
N ALA A 208 -3.57 2.60 -8.99
CA ALA A 208 -2.89 3.87 -9.21
C ALA A 208 -3.51 5.02 -8.38
N ALA A 209 -4.84 5.08 -8.32
CA ALA A 209 -5.55 6.03 -7.46
C ALA A 209 -5.16 5.84 -5.99
N ALA A 210 -5.08 4.60 -5.54
CA ALA A 210 -4.65 4.27 -4.19
C ALA A 210 -3.22 4.73 -3.90
N ALA A 211 -2.29 4.49 -4.83
CA ALA A 211 -0.92 4.95 -4.69
C ALA A 211 -0.82 6.48 -4.61
N ILE A 212 -1.56 7.20 -5.46
CA ILE A 212 -1.58 8.67 -5.46
C ILE A 212 -2.14 9.19 -4.13
N ALA A 213 -3.27 8.66 -3.67
CA ALA A 213 -3.89 9.11 -2.43
C ALA A 213 -3.03 8.84 -1.19
N MET A 214 -2.41 7.66 -1.10
CA MET A 214 -1.44 7.36 -0.03
C MET A 214 -0.22 8.28 -0.10
N HIS A 215 0.34 8.51 -1.30
CA HIS A 215 1.48 9.41 -1.46
C HIS A 215 1.12 10.87 -1.15
N SER A 216 -0.10 11.33 -1.46
CA SER A 216 -0.60 12.63 -1.04
C SER A 216 -0.62 12.77 0.48
N TRP A 217 -1.03 11.72 1.21
CA TRP A 217 -0.92 11.70 2.67
C TRP A 217 0.54 11.78 3.14
N ILE A 218 1.43 10.99 2.54
CA ILE A 218 2.88 10.96 2.86
C ILE A 218 3.48 12.35 2.68
N ARG A 219 3.17 13.02 1.57
CA ARG A 219 3.62 14.39 1.26
C ARG A 219 3.23 15.41 2.32
N THR A 220 2.11 15.21 3.00
CA THR A 220 1.60 16.13 4.03
C THR A 220 2.13 15.79 5.42
N HIS A 221 2.25 14.51 5.76
CA HIS A 221 2.42 14.07 7.15
C HIS A 221 3.69 13.29 7.46
N ALA A 222 4.31 12.63 6.48
CA ALA A 222 5.50 11.84 6.73
C ALA A 222 6.71 12.76 6.96
N ALA A 223 7.43 12.54 8.06
CA ALA A 223 8.74 13.14 8.24
C ALA A 223 9.69 12.54 7.18
N LEU A 224 10.19 13.38 6.27
CA LEU A 224 11.25 12.98 5.35
C LEU A 224 12.54 12.90 6.16
N SER A 225 13.03 11.68 6.40
CA SER A 225 14.31 11.39 7.04
C SER A 225 15.39 11.15 6.01
#